data_AF-A0AB73QZM9-F1
#
_entry.id   AF-A0AB73QZM9-F1
#
_cell.length_a   1.000
_cell.length_b   1.000
_cell.length_c   1.000
_cell.angle_alpha   90.00
_cell.angle_beta   90.00
_cell.angle_gamma   90.00
#
_symmetry.space_group_name_H-M   'P 1'
#
loop_
_entity.id
_entity.type
_entity.pdbx_description
1 polymer ?
#
loop_
_entity_poly.entity_id
_entity_poly.type
_entity_poly.pdbx_seq_one_letter_code
_entity_poly.pdbx_strand_id
1 'polypeptide(L)'
;MSRYDDSQNKFSKPCFPSSAGRISNTPSIPISKAQIRTFRAIINDLIKIIPKLFANPSPKNIEDLIDTLNLLSKFICSLDATSSLKAQGLAIIKNLITILRNPTFVASAVFVELQILINYLLYITKLFRIDHCTLQELLKLIAELQTTLVNSASFGRGPTGPTGPRGNTGATGATGPTGPRGNTGATGATGPTGTRGNTGATGA
;
A
#
# COMPACT_ATOMS: atom_id res chain seq x y z
N MET A 1 -78.20 -7.29 -32.26
CA MET A 1 -77.25 -8.40 -32.08
C MET A 1 -75.89 -7.84 -31.69
N SER A 2 -75.42 -8.19 -30.49
CA SER A 2 -74.05 -7.96 -30.02
C SER A 2 -73.06 -8.79 -30.84
N ARG A 3 -72.00 -8.16 -31.35
CA ARG A 3 -70.77 -8.87 -31.73
C ARG A 3 -69.58 -8.10 -31.17
N TYR A 4 -69.07 -8.64 -30.07
CA TYR A 4 -67.69 -8.45 -29.64
C TYR A 4 -66.78 -8.92 -30.77
N ASP A 5 -65.83 -8.08 -31.18
CA ASP A 5 -64.64 -8.53 -31.91
C ASP A 5 -63.42 -8.21 -31.05
N ASP A 6 -62.72 -9.29 -30.73
CA ASP A 6 -61.59 -9.39 -29.82
C ASP A 6 -60.39 -8.57 -30.34
N SER A 7 -60.08 -7.49 -29.63
CA SER A 7 -58.76 -6.83 -29.69
C SER A 7 -57.72 -7.73 -29.01
N GLN A 8 -57.35 -8.83 -29.65
CA GLN A 8 -56.23 -9.66 -29.22
C GLN A 8 -54.94 -9.22 -29.92
N ASN A 9 -53.94 -9.01 -29.08
CA ASN A 9 -52.51 -9.06 -29.39
C ASN A 9 -51.79 -7.74 -29.74
N LYS A 10 -51.88 -6.76 -28.85
CA LYS A 10 -50.86 -5.71 -28.68
C LYS A 10 -49.83 -6.15 -27.62
N PHE A 11 -49.18 -7.30 -27.81
CA PHE A 11 -47.95 -7.58 -27.08
C PHE A 11 -46.83 -6.75 -27.69
N SER A 12 -46.63 -5.56 -27.11
CA SER A 12 -45.38 -4.81 -27.25
C SER A 12 -44.23 -5.78 -26.97
N LYS A 13 -43.48 -6.16 -28.01
CA LYS A 13 -42.17 -6.76 -27.84
C LYS A 13 -41.37 -5.82 -26.93
N PRO A 14 -40.90 -6.23 -25.75
CA PRO A 14 -39.87 -5.46 -25.08
C PRO A 14 -38.66 -5.50 -26.01
N CYS A 15 -38.31 -4.36 -26.60
CA CYS A 15 -36.98 -4.12 -27.13
C CYS A 15 -36.01 -4.32 -25.96
N PHE A 16 -35.52 -5.55 -25.78
CA PHE A 16 -34.36 -5.77 -24.94
C PHE A 16 -33.24 -4.95 -25.56
N PRO A 17 -32.59 -4.06 -24.79
CA PRO A 17 -31.50 -3.26 -25.31
C PRO A 17 -30.41 -4.23 -25.79
N SER A 18 -29.98 -4.08 -27.05
CA SER A 18 -28.72 -4.62 -27.52
C SER A 18 -27.65 -4.25 -26.52
N SER A 19 -27.10 -5.27 -25.84
CA SER A 19 -25.76 -5.42 -25.24
C SER A 19 -24.87 -4.17 -25.12
N ALA A 20 -25.42 -3.05 -24.64
CA ALA A 20 -24.67 -1.88 -24.26
C ALA A 20 -24.38 -2.02 -22.77
N GLY A 21 -23.11 -2.34 -22.45
CA GLY A 21 -22.62 -2.13 -21.09
C GLY A 21 -22.31 -3.38 -20.26
N ARG A 22 -21.93 -4.50 -20.87
CA ARG A 22 -20.91 -5.34 -20.20
C ARG A 22 -19.54 -4.88 -20.66
N ILE A 23 -19.01 -3.85 -20.00
CA ILE A 23 -17.56 -3.77 -19.85
C ILE A 23 -17.23 -5.06 -19.11
N SER A 24 -16.83 -6.09 -19.85
CA SER A 24 -16.51 -7.35 -19.26
C SER A 24 -15.26 -7.11 -18.44
N ASN A 25 -15.41 -7.01 -17.11
CA ASN A 25 -14.34 -7.13 -16.14
C ASN A 25 -13.75 -8.55 -16.14
N THR A 26 -13.80 -9.24 -17.29
CA THR A 26 -13.03 -10.44 -17.55
C THR A 26 -11.56 -10.08 -17.37
N PRO A 27 -10.80 -10.89 -16.62
CA PRO A 27 -9.36 -10.84 -16.68
C PRO A 27 -8.96 -10.77 -18.16
N SER A 28 -8.16 -9.78 -18.53
CA SER A 28 -7.92 -9.44 -19.93
C SER A 28 -6.54 -9.87 -20.41
N ILE A 29 -5.61 -10.17 -19.49
CA ILE A 29 -4.21 -10.41 -19.83
C ILE A 29 -3.99 -11.93 -19.91
N PRO A 30 -3.80 -12.50 -21.11
CA PRO A 30 -3.39 -13.90 -21.23
C PRO A 30 -1.97 -14.06 -20.67
N ILE A 31 -1.75 -15.16 -19.92
CA ILE A 31 -0.45 -15.46 -19.32
C ILE A 31 -0.13 -16.95 -19.42
N SER A 32 1.10 -17.28 -19.80
CA SER A 32 1.55 -18.67 -19.92
C SER A 32 1.99 -19.25 -18.58
N LYS A 33 2.01 -20.59 -18.46
CA LYS A 33 2.56 -21.28 -17.27
C LYS A 33 4.02 -20.90 -16.99
N ALA A 34 4.82 -20.65 -18.01
CA ALA A 34 6.21 -20.21 -17.84
C ALA A 34 6.29 -18.78 -17.25
N GLN A 35 5.43 -17.88 -17.71
CA GLN A 35 5.31 -16.53 -17.15
C GLN A 35 4.82 -16.57 -15.70
N ILE A 36 3.85 -17.42 -15.35
CA ILE A 36 3.41 -17.60 -13.96
C ILE A 36 4.56 -18.09 -13.06
N ARG A 37 5.37 -19.05 -13.53
CA ARG A 37 6.55 -19.51 -12.78
C ARG A 37 7.57 -18.39 -12.58
N THR A 38 7.83 -17.63 -13.64
CA THR A 38 8.76 -16.49 -13.60
C THR A 38 8.26 -15.44 -12.61
N PHE A 39 6.97 -15.10 -12.67
CA PHE A 39 6.33 -14.17 -11.74
C PHE A 39 6.47 -14.64 -10.30
N ARG A 40 6.14 -15.91 -10.02
CA ARG A 40 6.28 -16.50 -8.69
C ARG A 40 7.72 -16.46 -8.17
N ALA A 41 8.69 -16.75 -9.03
CA ALA A 41 10.11 -16.66 -8.67
C ALA A 41 10.50 -15.23 -8.29
N ILE A 42 10.14 -14.24 -9.12
CA ILE A 42 10.39 -12.81 -8.84
C ILE A 42 9.79 -12.39 -7.50
N ILE A 43 8.52 -12.71 -7.23
CA ILE A 43 7.87 -12.35 -5.96
C ILE A 43 8.59 -12.98 -4.76
N ASN A 44 8.97 -14.25 -4.88
CA ASN A 44 9.72 -14.94 -3.83
C ASN A 44 11.10 -14.33 -3.57
N ASP A 45 11.79 -13.89 -4.63
CA ASP A 45 13.08 -13.22 -4.50
C ASP A 45 12.93 -11.85 -3.83
N LEU A 46 11.90 -11.09 -4.19
CA LEU A 46 11.55 -9.84 -3.50
C LEU A 46 11.27 -10.07 -2.01
N ILE A 47 10.48 -11.09 -1.65
CA ILE A 47 10.20 -11.47 -0.25
C ILE A 47 11.50 -11.71 0.52
N LYS A 48 12.51 -12.33 -0.10
CA LYS A 48 13.79 -12.64 0.56
C LYS A 48 14.73 -11.45 0.63
N ILE A 49 14.75 -10.60 -0.39
CA ILE A 49 15.73 -9.51 -0.53
C ILE A 49 15.29 -8.28 0.27
N ILE A 50 13.99 -7.94 0.27
CA ILE A 50 13.47 -6.74 0.94
C ILE A 50 13.90 -6.68 2.42
N PRO A 51 13.68 -7.71 3.26
CA PRO A 51 14.11 -7.67 4.66
C PRO A 51 15.62 -7.48 4.81
N LYS A 52 16.41 -8.12 3.94
CA LYS A 52 17.87 -8.03 3.96
C LYS A 52 18.35 -6.62 3.61
N LEU A 53 17.68 -5.97 2.65
CA LEU A 53 17.97 -4.59 2.27
C LEU A 53 17.71 -3.64 3.44
N PHE A 54 16.53 -3.73 4.07
CA PHE A 54 16.16 -2.84 5.17
C PHE A 54 16.97 -3.11 6.45
N ALA A 55 17.42 -4.35 6.68
CA ALA A 55 18.31 -4.68 7.79
C ALA A 55 19.76 -4.24 7.55
N ASN A 56 20.26 -4.34 6.31
CA ASN A 56 21.61 -3.96 5.94
C ASN A 56 21.67 -3.53 4.46
N PRO A 57 21.70 -2.22 4.15
CA PRO A 57 21.77 -1.72 2.78
C PRO A 57 23.19 -1.81 2.21
N SER A 58 23.74 -3.04 2.15
CA SER A 58 25.03 -3.30 1.51
C SER A 58 24.90 -3.18 -0.02
N PRO A 59 25.98 -2.81 -0.74
CA PRO A 59 25.97 -2.72 -2.20
C PRO A 59 25.46 -4.00 -2.87
N LYS A 60 25.82 -5.16 -2.31
CA LYS A 60 25.36 -6.46 -2.81
C LYS A 60 23.85 -6.64 -2.71
N ASN A 61 23.25 -6.30 -1.56
CA ASN A 61 21.79 -6.42 -1.38
C ASN A 61 21.02 -5.43 -2.28
N ILE A 62 21.61 -4.26 -2.55
CA ILE A 62 21.05 -3.26 -3.47
C ILE A 62 21.07 -3.79 -4.90
N GLU A 63 22.20 -4.34 -5.36
CA GLU A 63 22.31 -4.92 -6.70
C GLU A 63 21.40 -6.14 -6.87
N ASP A 64 21.33 -7.04 -5.87
CA ASP A 64 20.40 -8.19 -5.89
C ASP A 64 18.93 -7.72 -6.07
N LEU A 65 18.54 -6.63 -5.41
CA LEU A 65 17.21 -6.05 -5.61
C LEU A 65 17.06 -5.44 -7.01
N ILE A 66 18.04 -4.68 -7.47
CA ILE A 66 18.02 -4.06 -8.81
C ILE A 66 17.90 -5.14 -9.90
N ASP A 67 18.63 -6.24 -9.78
CA ASP A 67 18.54 -7.37 -10.71
C ASP A 67 17.16 -8.01 -10.71
N THR A 68 16.57 -8.19 -9.53
CA THR A 68 15.19 -8.69 -9.39
C THR A 68 14.18 -7.72 -10.02
N LEU A 69 14.37 -6.41 -9.84
CA LEU A 69 13.54 -5.37 -10.46
C LEU A 69 13.71 -5.34 -11.99
N ASN A 70 14.92 -5.57 -12.51
CA ASN A 70 15.18 -5.70 -13.94
C ASN A 70 14.52 -6.95 -14.52
N LEU A 71 14.52 -8.06 -13.78
CA LEU A 71 13.79 -9.28 -14.17
C LEU A 71 12.27 -9.01 -14.20
N LEU A 72 11.75 -8.26 -13.23
CA LEU A 72 10.36 -7.84 -13.22
C LEU A 72 10.02 -6.92 -14.41
N SER A 73 10.91 -6.00 -14.78
CA SER A 73 10.77 -5.16 -15.98
C SER A 73 10.65 -6.02 -17.25
N LYS A 74 11.53 -7.01 -17.42
CA LYS A 74 11.47 -7.98 -18.53
C LYS A 74 10.15 -8.76 -18.53
N PHE A 75 9.70 -9.21 -17.34
CA PHE A 75 8.42 -9.88 -17.20
C PHE A 75 7.26 -9.00 -17.66
N ILE A 76 7.18 -7.73 -17.21
CA ILE A 76 6.13 -6.78 -17.60
C ILE A 76 6.14 -6.55 -19.12
N CYS A 77 7.32 -6.39 -19.73
CA CYS A 77 7.44 -6.26 -21.18
C CYS A 77 6.89 -7.48 -21.93
N SER A 78 7.07 -8.69 -21.38
CA SER A 78 6.59 -9.94 -21.97
C SER A 78 5.07 -10.15 -21.89
N LEU A 79 4.37 -9.42 -21.03
CA LEU A 79 2.91 -9.55 -20.88
C LEU A 79 2.19 -8.98 -22.10
N ASP A 80 1.05 -9.57 -22.49
CA ASP A 80 0.17 -8.97 -23.50
C ASP A 80 -0.84 -8.03 -22.83
N ALA A 81 -0.32 -6.86 -22.41
CA ALA A 81 -1.05 -5.83 -21.68
C ALA A 81 -1.03 -4.49 -22.44
N THR A 82 -1.94 -3.59 -22.08
CA THR A 82 -1.99 -2.24 -22.68
C THR A 82 -0.68 -1.48 -22.46
N SER A 83 -0.31 -0.64 -23.43
CA SER A 83 0.91 0.17 -23.35
C SER A 83 0.96 1.06 -22.10
N SER A 84 -0.19 1.57 -21.65
CA SER A 84 -0.30 2.36 -20.42
C SER A 84 0.02 1.54 -19.17
N LEU A 85 -0.46 0.30 -19.08
CA LEU A 85 -0.19 -0.57 -17.94
C LEU A 85 1.30 -0.93 -17.86
N LYS A 86 1.89 -1.29 -19.02
CA LYS A 86 3.33 -1.56 -19.10
C LYS A 86 4.15 -0.32 -18.71
N ALA A 87 3.80 0.85 -19.25
CA ALA A 87 4.49 2.09 -18.95
C ALA A 87 4.42 2.44 -17.45
N GLN A 88 3.27 2.25 -16.81
CA GLN A 88 3.13 2.45 -15.37
C GLN A 88 4.07 1.55 -14.56
N GLY A 89 4.07 0.25 -14.83
CA GLY A 89 4.94 -0.71 -14.13
C GLY A 89 6.42 -0.40 -14.31
N LEU A 90 6.83 -0.08 -15.55
CA LEU A 90 8.21 0.28 -15.88
C LEU A 90 8.64 1.60 -15.22
N ALA A 91 7.74 2.59 -15.12
CA ALA A 91 8.03 3.85 -14.44
C ALA A 91 8.29 3.64 -12.94
N ILE A 92 7.45 2.84 -12.26
CA ILE A 92 7.65 2.50 -10.84
C ILE A 92 9.00 1.81 -10.64
N ILE A 93 9.33 0.82 -11.48
CA ILE A 93 10.62 0.11 -11.41
C ILE A 93 11.79 1.08 -11.63
N LYS A 94 11.69 1.96 -12.63
CA LYS A 94 12.73 2.95 -12.92
C LYS A 94 12.95 3.91 -11.76
N ASN A 95 11.87 4.37 -11.12
CA ASN A 95 11.95 5.23 -9.94
C ASN A 95 12.64 4.50 -8.79
N LEU A 96 12.26 3.25 -8.50
CA LEU A 96 12.92 2.41 -7.49
C LEU A 96 14.42 2.27 -7.74
N ILE A 97 14.81 1.89 -8.96
CA ILE A 97 16.23 1.75 -9.31
C ILE A 97 16.97 3.09 -9.16
N THR A 98 16.33 4.20 -9.53
CA THR A 98 16.92 5.55 -9.40
C THR A 98 17.16 5.90 -7.93
N ILE A 99 16.22 5.58 -7.04
CA ILE A 99 16.38 5.78 -5.61
C ILE A 99 17.48 4.86 -5.07
N LEU A 100 17.46 3.58 -5.41
CA LEU A 100 18.43 2.58 -4.92
C LEU A 100 19.87 2.87 -5.37
N ARG A 101 20.07 3.43 -6.56
CA ARG A 101 21.39 3.84 -7.06
C ARG A 101 21.93 5.11 -6.39
N ASN A 102 21.09 5.86 -5.67
CA ASN A 102 21.55 7.02 -4.90
C ASN A 102 22.26 6.53 -3.62
N PRO A 103 23.55 6.84 -3.40
CA PRO A 103 24.29 6.35 -2.24
C PRO A 103 23.73 6.83 -0.89
N THR A 104 22.95 7.92 -0.88
CA THR A 104 22.32 8.47 0.32
C THR A 104 20.80 8.35 0.25
N PHE A 105 20.28 7.25 -0.33
CA PHE A 105 18.85 7.07 -0.45
C PHE A 105 18.14 7.03 0.90
N VAL A 106 16.92 7.55 0.95
CA VAL A 106 16.09 7.53 2.15
C VAL A 106 15.27 6.24 2.16
N ALA A 107 15.40 5.43 3.21
CA ALA A 107 14.70 4.14 3.31
C ALA A 107 13.17 4.29 3.21
N SER A 108 12.59 5.40 3.69
CA SER A 108 11.17 5.69 3.53
C SER A 108 10.74 5.91 2.09
N ALA A 109 11.59 6.51 1.25
CA ALA A 109 11.31 6.69 -0.18
C ALA A 109 11.29 5.33 -0.91
N VAL A 110 12.25 4.46 -0.61
CA VAL A 110 12.27 3.07 -1.11
C VAL A 110 11.02 2.32 -0.67
N PHE A 111 10.62 2.44 0.61
CA PHE A 111 9.42 1.80 1.13
C PHE A 111 8.15 2.25 0.39
N VAL A 112 7.96 3.56 0.19
CA VAL A 112 6.79 4.10 -0.50
C VAL A 112 6.72 3.57 -1.93
N GLU A 113 7.82 3.58 -2.66
CA GLU A 113 7.84 3.09 -4.04
C GLU A 113 7.68 1.56 -4.12
N LEU A 114 8.22 0.80 -3.15
CA LEU A 114 7.96 -0.64 -3.05
C LEU A 114 6.48 -0.91 -2.76
N GLN A 115 5.83 -0.08 -1.95
CA GLN A 115 4.38 -0.19 -1.68
C GLN A 115 3.56 0.07 -2.95
N ILE A 116 3.94 1.07 -3.75
CA ILE A 116 3.32 1.36 -5.05
C ILE A 116 3.52 0.17 -6.00
N LEU A 117 4.72 -0.42 -6.02
CA LEU A 117 5.01 -1.61 -6.81
C LEU A 117 4.14 -2.79 -6.40
N ILE A 118 4.00 -3.09 -5.11
CA ILE A 118 3.16 -4.20 -4.63
C ILE A 118 1.69 -3.98 -5.01
N ASN A 119 1.19 -2.76 -4.91
CA ASN A 119 -0.17 -2.41 -5.33
C ASN A 119 -0.37 -2.61 -6.84
N TYR A 120 0.62 -2.22 -7.65
CA TYR A 120 0.62 -2.49 -9.08
C TYR A 120 0.64 -4.01 -9.37
N LEU A 121 1.48 -4.78 -8.67
CA LEU A 121 1.55 -6.24 -8.81
C LEU A 121 0.22 -6.92 -8.46
N LEU A 122 -0.43 -6.46 -7.39
CA LEU A 122 -1.76 -6.92 -7.01
C LEU A 122 -2.80 -6.62 -8.09
N TYR A 123 -2.74 -5.42 -8.67
CA TYR A 123 -3.65 -5.01 -9.73
C TYR A 123 -3.48 -5.87 -10.99
N ILE A 124 -2.26 -6.02 -11.51
CA ILE A 124 -2.04 -6.84 -12.72
C ILE A 124 -2.39 -8.32 -12.51
N THR A 125 -2.18 -8.84 -11.29
CA THR A 125 -2.50 -10.23 -10.97
C THR A 125 -3.99 -10.50 -11.05
N LYS A 126 -4.83 -9.53 -10.64
CA LYS A 126 -6.29 -9.60 -10.80
C LYS A 126 -6.75 -9.56 -12.26
N LEU A 127 -5.89 -9.09 -13.18
CA LEU A 127 -6.18 -9.03 -14.61
C LEU A 127 -5.73 -10.29 -15.37
N PHE A 128 -5.02 -11.22 -14.75
CA PHE A 128 -4.56 -12.45 -15.41
C PHE A 128 -5.69 -13.44 -15.69
N ARG A 129 -5.74 -13.95 -16.93
CA ARG A 129 -6.67 -15.01 -17.36
C ARG A 129 -6.19 -16.39 -16.91
N ILE A 130 -6.39 -16.71 -15.64
CA ILE A 130 -5.93 -17.96 -15.01
C ILE A 130 -7.02 -18.60 -14.14
N ASP A 131 -6.82 -19.87 -13.79
CA ASP A 131 -7.71 -20.62 -12.91
C ASP A 131 -7.77 -20.01 -11.50
N HIS A 132 -8.93 -20.17 -10.83
CA HIS A 132 -9.17 -19.59 -9.51
C HIS A 132 -8.15 -20.04 -8.46
N CYS A 133 -7.77 -21.32 -8.46
CA CYS A 133 -6.78 -21.85 -7.52
C CYS A 133 -5.41 -21.18 -7.69
N THR A 134 -4.95 -21.01 -8.94
CA THR A 134 -3.67 -20.35 -9.23
C THR A 134 -3.70 -18.87 -8.90
N LEU A 135 -4.82 -18.20 -9.17
CA LEU A 135 -5.02 -16.81 -8.76
C LEU A 135 -4.90 -16.67 -7.24
N GLN A 136 -5.55 -17.56 -6.47
CA GLN A 136 -5.49 -17.51 -5.01
C GLN A 136 -4.08 -17.74 -4.47
N GLU A 137 -3.31 -18.66 -5.04
CA GLU A 137 -1.89 -18.85 -4.69
C GLU A 137 -1.05 -17.58 -4.93
N LEU A 138 -1.21 -16.94 -6.08
CA LEU A 138 -0.48 -15.71 -6.41
C LEU A 138 -0.88 -14.55 -5.50
N LEU A 139 -2.16 -14.39 -5.20
CA LEU A 139 -2.64 -13.37 -4.27
C LEU A 139 -2.10 -13.58 -2.86
N LYS A 140 -2.00 -14.84 -2.40
CA LYS A 140 -1.40 -15.17 -1.10
C LYS A 140 0.09 -14.81 -1.07
N LEU A 141 0.83 -15.08 -2.14
CA LEU A 141 2.23 -14.67 -2.26
C LEU A 141 2.41 -13.15 -2.24
N ILE A 142 1.54 -12.40 -2.93
CA ILE A 142 1.58 -10.94 -2.91
C ILE A 142 1.23 -10.40 -1.52
N ALA A 143 0.29 -11.04 -0.80
CA ALA A 143 -0.02 -10.69 0.59
C ALA A 143 1.15 -10.97 1.54
N GLU A 144 1.91 -12.05 1.32
CA GLU A 144 3.14 -12.35 2.04
C GLU A 144 4.23 -11.30 1.77
N LEU A 145 4.40 -10.88 0.51
CA LEU A 145 5.28 -9.78 0.14
C LEU A 145 4.88 -8.47 0.82
N GLN A 146 3.58 -8.14 0.82
CA GLN A 146 3.04 -6.97 1.51
C GLN A 146 3.35 -6.99 3.01
N THR A 147 3.11 -8.13 3.66
CA THR A 147 3.35 -8.30 5.10
C THR A 147 4.84 -8.18 5.41
N THR A 148 5.68 -8.81 4.58
CA THR A 148 7.14 -8.73 4.68
C THR A 148 7.65 -7.29 4.57
N LEU A 149 7.13 -6.51 3.62
CA LEU A 149 7.51 -5.11 3.45
C LEU A 149 7.13 -4.28 4.68
N VAL A 150 5.88 -4.40 5.16
CA VAL A 150 5.40 -3.66 6.34
C VAL A 150 6.21 -4.01 7.59
N ASN A 151 6.49 -5.29 7.80
CA ASN A 151 7.29 -5.75 8.94
C ASN A 151 8.73 -5.21 8.86
N SER A 152 9.32 -5.19 7.66
CA SER A 152 10.67 -4.66 7.43
C SER A 152 10.76 -3.14 7.62
N ALA A 153 9.66 -2.41 7.48
CA ALA A 153 9.62 -0.96 7.67
C ALA A 153 9.34 -0.51 9.11
N SER A 154 9.05 -1.47 10.01
CA SER A 154 8.83 -1.21 11.43
C SER A 154 10.04 -0.57 12.14
N PHE A 155 11.21 -0.54 11.51
CA PHE A 155 12.38 0.24 11.97
C PHE A 155 12.19 1.77 11.85
N GLY A 156 11.18 2.25 11.11
CA GLY A 156 10.87 3.68 10.94
C GLY A 156 9.70 4.20 11.78
N ARG A 157 8.95 3.32 12.46
CA ARG A 157 8.11 3.75 13.59
C ARG A 157 8.98 3.63 14.84
N GLY A 158 9.46 4.76 15.36
CA GLY A 158 9.59 4.83 16.82
C GLY A 158 8.30 4.26 17.44
N PRO A 159 8.37 3.56 18.59
CA PRO A 159 7.18 2.99 19.19
C PRO A 159 6.10 4.06 19.16
N THR A 160 4.91 3.74 18.64
CA THR A 160 3.75 4.62 18.85
C THR A 160 3.79 4.93 20.33
N GLY A 161 4.10 6.18 20.69
CA GLY A 161 4.15 6.57 22.10
C GLY A 161 2.84 6.06 22.72
N PRO A 162 2.88 5.45 23.92
CA PRO A 162 1.66 4.89 24.50
C PRO A 162 0.59 5.96 24.38
N THR A 163 -0.58 5.59 23.83
CA THR A 163 -1.76 6.47 23.82
C THR A 163 -1.83 7.09 25.20
N GLY A 164 -1.65 8.42 25.28
CA GLY A 164 -1.57 9.10 26.56
C GLY A 164 -2.73 8.64 27.43
N PRO A 165 -2.50 8.28 28.70
CA PRO A 165 -3.56 7.74 29.54
C PRO A 165 -4.76 8.67 29.45
N ARG A 166 -5.94 8.09 29.15
CA ARG A 166 -7.22 8.81 29.18
C ARG A 166 -7.26 9.59 30.48
N GLY A 167 -7.35 10.92 30.41
CA GLY A 167 -7.26 11.79 31.58
C GLY A 167 -8.18 11.29 32.68
N ASN A 168 -7.59 10.91 33.82
CA ASN A 168 -8.36 10.55 34.99
C ASN A 168 -9.12 11.79 35.43
N THR A 169 -10.43 11.62 35.59
CA THR A 169 -11.34 12.59 36.22
C THR A 169 -10.70 13.14 37.49
N GLY A 170 -10.65 14.48 37.61
CA GLY A 170 -9.96 15.16 38.70
C GLY A 170 -10.47 14.75 40.07
N ALA A 171 -9.56 14.28 40.93
CA ALA A 171 -9.81 14.13 42.35
C ALA A 171 -9.34 15.40 43.08
N THR A 172 -10.26 15.95 43.86
CA THR A 172 -10.16 17.06 44.82
C THR A 172 -8.88 17.03 45.67
N GLY A 173 -8.27 18.20 45.87
CA GLY A 173 -6.93 18.36 46.47
C GLY A 173 -6.86 18.36 48.01
N ALA A 174 -5.62 18.36 48.52
CA ALA A 174 -5.26 18.81 49.87
C ALA A 174 -3.76 19.22 49.96
N THR A 175 -3.55 20.51 50.24
CA THR A 175 -2.60 21.23 51.13
C THR A 175 -1.20 20.68 51.54
N GLY A 176 -0.14 21.42 51.14
CA GLY A 176 1.04 21.93 51.93
C GLY A 176 2.16 20.98 52.41
N PRO A 177 3.31 21.48 52.96
CA PRO A 177 4.23 22.56 52.54
C PRO A 177 5.75 22.17 52.50
N THR A 178 6.55 22.94 51.73
CA THR A 178 7.99 23.35 51.77
C THR A 178 9.16 22.46 52.31
N GLY A 179 10.25 22.33 51.51
CA GLY A 179 11.64 22.01 51.96
C GLY A 179 12.69 21.94 50.81
N PRO A 180 14.03 22.15 51.02
CA PRO A 180 14.85 23.05 50.19
C PRO A 180 15.97 22.46 49.27
N ARG A 181 16.37 23.30 48.29
CA ARG A 181 17.67 23.54 47.59
C ARG A 181 18.56 22.38 47.10
N GLY A 182 18.80 22.36 45.78
CA GLY A 182 19.99 21.78 45.13
C GLY A 182 20.25 22.45 43.77
N ASN A 183 21.49 22.90 43.52
CA ASN A 183 21.87 23.84 42.46
C ASN A 183 22.12 23.17 41.08
N THR A 184 21.81 23.95 40.04
CA THR A 184 22.45 24.11 38.71
C THR A 184 23.01 22.90 37.94
N GLY A 185 22.40 22.65 36.76
CA GLY A 185 23.02 22.05 35.58
C GLY A 185 22.34 22.59 34.32
N ALA A 186 23.12 23.05 33.35
CA ALA A 186 22.75 24.02 32.33
C ALA A 186 21.77 23.55 31.23
N THR A 187 21.08 24.56 30.70
CA THR A 187 20.20 24.72 29.53
C THR A 187 20.38 23.75 28.35
N GLY A 188 19.28 23.12 27.94
CA GLY A 188 18.99 22.76 26.55
C GLY A 188 17.67 23.41 26.15
N ALA A 189 17.61 24.06 24.98
CA ALA A 189 16.45 24.84 24.54
C ALA A 189 15.20 23.96 24.33
N THR A 190 14.13 24.25 25.06
CA THR A 190 12.79 23.68 24.87
C THR A 190 12.09 24.39 23.70
N GLY A 191 11.49 23.61 22.80
CA GLY A 191 10.69 24.09 21.67
C GLY A 191 9.43 24.87 22.06
N PRO A 192 8.77 25.52 21.09
CA PRO A 192 7.83 26.63 21.32
C PRO A 192 6.60 26.24 22.15
N THR A 193 6.28 27.08 23.14
CA THR A 193 5.09 27.01 24.01
C THR A 193 3.83 27.28 23.20
N GLY A 194 2.84 26.38 23.30
CA GLY A 194 1.51 26.57 22.74
C GLY A 194 0.78 27.78 23.36
N THR A 195 -0.02 28.45 22.52
CA THR A 195 -0.79 29.65 22.84
C THR A 195 -1.79 29.45 23.98
N ARG A 196 -1.77 30.38 24.95
CA ARG A 196 -2.68 30.49 26.10
C ARG A 196 -4.12 30.73 25.64
N GLY A 197 -5.05 29.89 26.09
CA GLY A 197 -6.50 30.10 25.94
C GLY A 197 -7.02 31.23 26.83
N ASN A 198 -8.02 31.95 26.31
CA ASN A 198 -8.58 33.20 26.83
C ASN A 198 -9.59 33.00 27.99
N THR A 199 -9.54 33.94 28.95
CA THR A 199 -10.64 34.65 29.69
C THR A 199 -11.80 33.84 30.29
N GLY A 200 -12.33 34.03 31.50
CA GLY A 200 -12.21 35.02 32.59
C GLY A 200 -13.54 35.02 33.41
N ALA A 201 -13.45 35.38 34.72
CA ALA A 201 -14.50 35.71 35.72
C ALA A 201 -15.56 34.64 36.06
N THR A 202 -15.90 34.36 37.33
CA THR A 202 -16.72 35.18 38.26
C THR A 202 -16.91 34.31 39.53
N GLY A 203 -17.01 34.75 40.78
CA GLY A 203 -17.06 36.02 41.48
C GLY A 203 -17.12 35.71 42.98
N ALA A 204 -17.25 36.74 43.81
CA ALA A 204 -18.02 36.60 45.04
C ALA A 204 -19.50 36.76 44.68
#